data_AF-A0A3P6SXJ0-F1
#
_entry.id   AF-A0A3P6SXJ0-F1
#
_cell.length_a   1.000
_cell.length_b   1.000
_cell.length_c   1.000
_cell.angle_alpha   90.00
_cell.angle_beta   90.00
_cell.angle_gamma   90.00
#
_symmetry.space_group_name_H-M   'P 1'
#
loop_
_entity.id
_entity.type
_entity.pdbx_description
1 polymer ?
#
loop_
_entity_poly.entity_id
_entity_poly.type
_entity_poly.pdbx_seq_one_letter_code
_entity_poly.pdbx_strand_id
1 'polypeptide(L)'
;MACAAQLHSYPLLSTQRSNESTMSNFPLYDEFVAPKHTFDFSTMANLTEERICDCSNERSCQRNEENIIKLDEMITLVFCDRVDNVFRRSCRGARSTIRIIGEIHESGEALATVVETVLFCKCERGYRRIHVEAWFNHLYAFIYQCL
;
A
#
# COMPACT_ATOMS: atom_id res chain seq x y z
N MET A 1 -3.89 -15.34 -2.18
CA MET A 1 -3.81 -14.37 -1.06
C MET A 1 -2.34 -14.20 -0.70
N ALA A 2 -1.91 -13.01 -0.30
CA ALA A 2 -0.55 -12.82 0.20
C ALA A 2 -0.42 -13.48 1.58
N CYS A 3 0.75 -14.06 1.86
CA CYS A 3 1.05 -14.70 3.15
C CYS A 3 1.74 -13.76 4.13
N ALA A 4 2.44 -12.75 3.61
CA ALA A 4 3.04 -11.69 4.39
C ALA A 4 3.04 -10.38 3.61
N ALA A 5 3.20 -9.28 4.33
CA ALA A 5 3.48 -7.97 3.78
C ALA A 5 4.72 -7.39 4.44
N GLN A 6 5.56 -6.74 3.64
CA GLN A 6 6.66 -5.93 4.11
C GLN A 6 6.27 -4.47 3.98
N LEU A 7 6.25 -3.79 5.12
CA LEU A 7 5.96 -2.37 5.24
C LEU A 7 7.28 -1.62 5.41
N HIS A 8 7.48 -0.62 4.55
CA HIS A 8 8.62 0.27 4.54
C HIS A 8 8.14 1.63 5.07
N SER A 9 8.50 1.95 6.31
CA SER A 9 8.22 3.27 6.86
C SER A 9 9.44 4.17 6.65
N TYR A 10 9.20 5.31 6.01
CA TYR A 10 10.21 6.34 5.77
C TYR A 10 10.01 7.49 6.76
N PRO A 11 11.07 8.20 7.15
CA PRO A 11 10.92 9.42 7.91
C PRO A 11 10.18 10.47 7.07
N LEU A 12 9.39 11.30 7.74
CA LEU A 12 8.76 12.45 7.12
C LEU A 12 9.83 13.49 6.81
N LEU A 13 9.83 14.02 5.58
CA LEU A 13 10.53 15.28 5.31
C LEU A 13 9.89 16.31 6.21
N SER A 14 10.71 17.01 7.01
CA SER A 14 10.20 18.11 7.82
C SER A 14 9.56 19.13 6.88
N THR A 15 8.24 19.17 6.84
CA THR A 15 7.53 20.27 6.20
C THR A 15 7.93 21.50 7.00
N GLN A 16 8.81 22.36 6.45
CA GLN A 16 8.94 23.70 6.98
C GLN A 16 7.52 24.24 7.04
N ARG A 17 7.04 24.56 8.26
CA ARG A 17 5.80 25.30 8.47
C ARG A 17 5.83 26.48 7.50
N SER A 18 5.12 26.37 6.38
CA SER A 18 4.79 27.54 5.58
C SER A 18 3.93 28.40 6.52
N ASN A 19 4.49 29.52 6.92
CA ASN A 19 3.87 30.51 7.80
C ASN A 19 2.36 30.59 7.58
N GLU A 20 1.62 30.52 8.68
CA GLU A 20 0.23 30.95 8.74
C GLU A 20 0.16 32.40 8.22
N SER A 21 -0.34 32.58 6.99
CA SER A 21 -0.90 33.83 6.54
C SER A 21 -2.39 33.65 6.29
N THR A 22 -3.14 34.23 7.22
CA THR A 22 -4.55 34.61 7.20
C THR A 22 -5.10 34.87 5.80
N MET A 23 -6.08 34.09 5.32
CA MET A 23 -7.12 34.57 4.41
C MET A 23 -8.32 33.61 4.30
N SER A 24 -9.40 34.02 4.99
CA SER A 24 -10.78 34.05 4.48
C SER A 24 -11.49 32.76 4.07
N ASN A 25 -12.58 32.49 4.80
CA ASN A 25 -13.67 31.56 4.49
C ASN A 25 -14.03 31.46 2.99
N PHE A 26 -13.77 30.30 2.39
CA PHE A 26 -14.38 29.82 1.15
C PHE A 26 -14.66 28.30 1.30
N PRO A 27 -15.79 27.78 0.79
CA PRO A 27 -16.06 26.34 0.85
C PRO A 27 -15.12 25.65 -0.15
N LEU A 28 -14.06 25.05 0.37
CA LEU A 28 -13.13 24.21 -0.37
C LEU A 28 -13.85 22.93 -0.83
N TYR A 29 -14.08 22.80 -2.13
CA TYR A 29 -14.44 21.52 -2.72
C TYR A 29 -13.24 20.56 -2.63
N ASP A 30 -13.54 19.35 -2.19
CA ASP A 30 -12.66 18.30 -1.67
C ASP A 30 -11.90 17.51 -2.76
N GLU A 31 -11.13 18.18 -3.62
CA GLU A 31 -10.52 17.48 -4.78
C GLU A 31 -8.99 17.49 -4.84
N PHE A 32 -8.26 18.31 -4.07
CA PHE A 32 -6.79 18.25 -4.06
C PHE A 32 -6.20 18.61 -2.69
N VAL A 33 -6.34 17.69 -1.73
CA VAL A 33 -5.47 17.71 -0.55
C VAL A 33 -4.08 17.28 -1.04
N ALA A 34 -3.19 18.25 -1.24
CA ALA A 34 -1.76 17.94 -1.36
C ALA A 34 -1.37 17.09 -0.14
N PRO A 35 -0.60 15.99 -0.32
CA PRO A 35 -0.29 15.08 0.76
C PRO A 35 0.26 15.88 1.94
N LYS A 36 -0.39 15.79 3.10
CA LYS A 36 -0.04 16.59 4.29
C LYS A 36 1.41 16.33 4.75
N HIS A 37 1.96 15.19 4.35
CA HIS A 37 3.26 14.69 4.75
C HIS A 37 4.01 14.12 3.54
N THR A 38 5.15 14.71 3.20
CA THR A 38 6.05 14.18 2.17
C THR A 38 7.06 13.25 2.83
N PHE A 39 7.20 12.02 2.34
CA PHE A 39 8.18 11.07 2.86
C PHE A 39 9.54 11.24 2.19
N ASP A 40 10.60 11.03 2.95
CA ASP A 40 11.95 10.98 2.40
C ASP A 40 12.31 9.57 1.96
N PHE A 41 12.07 9.28 0.68
CA PHE A 41 12.44 7.99 0.07
C PHE A 41 13.95 7.84 -0.19
N SER A 42 14.76 8.89 0.04
CA SER A 42 16.22 8.82 -0.11
C SER A 42 16.92 8.24 1.12
N THR A 43 16.24 8.23 2.26
CA THR A 43 16.74 7.67 3.52
C THR A 43 16.38 6.19 3.65
N MET A 44 17.18 5.41 4.42
CA MET A 44 16.87 4.01 4.70
C MET A 44 15.51 3.85 5.38
N ALA A 45 14.65 3.00 4.84
CA ALA A 45 13.36 2.67 5.42
C ALA A 45 13.53 1.74 6.63
N ASN A 46 12.68 1.93 7.65
CA ASN A 46 12.47 0.88 8.64
C ASN A 46 11.54 -0.17 8.04
N LEU A 47 11.97 -1.42 8.09
CA LEU A 47 11.25 -2.56 7.53
C LEU A 47 10.50 -3.27 8.64
N THR A 48 9.20 -3.42 8.46
CA THR A 48 8.33 -4.24 9.32
C THR A 48 7.78 -5.37 8.46
N GLU A 49 7.99 -6.62 8.90
CA GLU A 49 7.43 -7.79 8.23
C GLU A 49 6.19 -8.27 9.01
N GLU A 50 5.05 -8.22 8.34
CA GLU A 50 3.75 -8.61 8.87
C GLU A 50 3.32 -9.94 8.27
N ARG A 51 2.95 -10.89 9.12
CA ARG A 51 2.47 -12.20 8.68
C ARG A 51 0.95 -12.18 8.62
N ILE A 52 0.41 -12.41 7.42
CA ILE A 52 -1.03 -12.34 7.12
C ILE A 52 -1.67 -13.72 7.27
N CYS A 53 -1.06 -14.74 6.68
CA CYS A 53 -1.57 -16.10 6.74
C CYS A 53 -0.47 -17.14 6.54
N ASP A 54 -0.76 -18.39 6.92
CA ASP A 54 0.14 -19.51 6.72
C ASP A 54 -0.05 -20.17 5.36
N CYS A 55 1.07 -20.58 4.77
CA CYS A 55 1.08 -21.32 3.52
C CYS A 55 0.74 -22.79 3.75
N SER A 56 -0.09 -23.37 2.88
CA SER A 56 -0.39 -24.79 2.87
C SER A 56 0.68 -25.62 2.13
N ASN A 57 0.76 -26.92 2.43
CA ASN A 57 1.59 -27.93 1.75
C ASN A 57 3.11 -27.69 1.84
N GLU A 58 3.65 -27.54 3.05
CA GLU A 58 5.11 -27.43 3.33
C GLU A 58 5.82 -26.23 2.68
N ARG A 59 5.07 -25.36 2.01
CA ARG A 59 5.62 -24.12 1.44
C ARG A 59 5.89 -23.13 2.56
N SER A 60 7.06 -22.50 2.54
CA SER A 60 7.38 -21.44 3.48
C SER A 60 7.02 -20.07 2.90
N CYS A 61 6.41 -19.20 3.71
CA CYS A 61 6.26 -17.78 3.39
C CYS A 61 7.61 -17.06 3.54
N GLN A 62 8.56 -17.39 2.67
CA GLN A 62 9.88 -16.74 2.60
C GLN A 62 9.92 -15.82 1.38
N ARG A 63 10.53 -14.65 1.56
CA ARG A 63 10.64 -13.64 0.51
C ARG A 63 11.67 -14.06 -0.54
N ASN A 64 11.23 -14.15 -1.79
CA ASN A 64 12.05 -14.36 -2.98
C ASN A 64 11.64 -13.36 -4.07
N GLU A 65 12.49 -13.10 -5.06
CA GLU A 65 12.16 -12.12 -6.12
C GLU A 65 10.94 -12.54 -6.97
N GLU A 66 10.69 -13.84 -7.08
CA GLU A 66 9.63 -14.39 -7.94
C GLU A 66 8.27 -14.49 -7.25
N ASN A 67 8.20 -14.33 -5.93
CA ASN A 67 6.98 -14.46 -5.13
C ASN A 67 6.56 -13.13 -4.47
N ILE A 68 7.08 -12.00 -4.96
CA ILE A 68 6.74 -10.68 -4.44
C ILE A 68 5.99 -9.81 -5.44
N ILE A 69 5.12 -8.95 -4.91
CA ILE A 69 4.53 -7.84 -5.64
C ILE A 69 4.83 -6.55 -4.87
N LYS A 70 5.61 -5.65 -5.47
CA LYS A 70 5.78 -4.28 -4.99
C LYS A 70 4.60 -3.43 -5.48
N LEU A 71 3.81 -2.89 -4.56
CA LEU A 71 2.65 -2.04 -4.89
C LEU A 71 3.06 -0.57 -5.00
N ASP A 72 3.88 -0.10 -4.07
CA ASP A 72 4.50 1.21 -4.06
C ASP A 72 5.82 1.14 -3.28
N GLU A 73 6.42 2.29 -2.97
CA GLU A 73 7.66 2.34 -2.18
C GLU A 73 7.47 1.85 -0.74
N MET A 74 6.24 1.79 -0.22
CA MET A 74 5.94 1.46 1.17
C MET A 74 5.49 0.01 1.36
N ILE A 75 4.85 -0.61 0.37
CA ILE A 75 4.20 -1.91 0.54
C ILE A 75 4.72 -2.91 -0.50
N THR A 76 5.30 -3.99 0.02
CA THR A 76 5.62 -5.19 -0.75
C THR A 76 4.84 -6.38 -0.21
N LEU A 77 4.10 -7.08 -1.07
CA LEU A 77 3.39 -8.30 -0.71
C LEU A 77 4.24 -9.53 -1.03
N VAL A 78 4.17 -10.54 -0.16
CA VAL A 78 4.84 -11.83 -0.32
C VAL A 78 3.80 -12.93 -0.47
N PHE A 79 4.01 -13.84 -1.42
CA PHE A 79 3.12 -14.96 -1.72
C PHE A 79 3.79 -16.31 -1.45
N CYS A 80 2.97 -17.32 -1.16
CA CYS A 80 3.43 -18.69 -0.91
C CYS A 80 4.03 -19.41 -2.14
N ASP A 81 3.84 -18.86 -3.33
CA ASP A 81 4.29 -19.43 -4.61
C ASP A 81 4.67 -18.28 -5.55
N ARG A 82 5.33 -18.59 -6.66
CA ARG A 82 5.66 -17.63 -7.71
C ARG A 82 4.42 -16.87 -8.13
N VAL A 83 4.55 -15.56 -8.28
CA VAL A 83 3.42 -14.67 -8.60
C VAL A 83 2.71 -15.11 -9.88
N ASP A 84 3.47 -15.60 -10.87
CA ASP A 84 2.91 -16.04 -12.16
C ASP A 84 2.11 -17.35 -12.05
N ASN A 85 2.37 -18.18 -11.02
CA ASN A 85 1.57 -19.35 -10.70
C ASN A 85 0.27 -18.95 -9.97
N VAL A 86 0.36 -17.97 -9.07
CA VAL A 86 -0.77 -17.45 -8.29
C VAL A 86 -1.74 -16.69 -9.19
N PHE A 87 -1.22 -15.83 -10.07
CA PHE A 87 -2.00 -14.97 -10.96
C PHE A 87 -1.76 -15.35 -12.41
N ARG A 88 -2.53 -16.32 -12.90
CA ARG A 88 -2.45 -16.77 -14.31
C ARG A 88 -2.91 -15.73 -15.34
N ARG A 89 -3.54 -14.64 -14.89
CA ARG A 89 -4.08 -13.60 -15.74
C ARG A 89 -3.59 -12.24 -15.25
N SER A 90 -3.06 -11.46 -16.18
CA SER A 90 -2.80 -10.05 -15.94
C SER A 90 -4.14 -9.30 -15.83
N CYS A 91 -4.18 -8.29 -14.97
CA CYS A 91 -5.34 -7.42 -14.82
C CYS A 91 -5.66 -6.71 -16.14
N ARG A 92 -6.94 -6.70 -16.53
CA ARG A 92 -7.40 -6.03 -17.77
C ARG A 92 -8.36 -4.90 -17.43
N GLY A 93 -8.08 -3.72 -17.98
CA GLY A 93 -8.92 -2.54 -17.86
C GLY A 93 -8.90 -1.89 -16.47
N ALA A 94 -9.47 -0.68 -16.41
CA ALA A 94 -9.45 0.18 -15.21
C ALA A 94 -10.25 -0.34 -14.01
N ARG A 95 -11.10 -1.37 -14.21
CA ARG A 95 -11.97 -1.91 -13.17
C ARG A 95 -11.28 -2.94 -12.26
N SER A 96 -10.09 -3.41 -12.65
CA SER A 96 -9.31 -4.34 -11.81
C SER A 96 -8.62 -3.54 -10.71
N THR A 97 -9.25 -3.46 -9.54
CA THR A 97 -8.68 -2.82 -8.35
C THR A 97 -8.13 -3.86 -7.39
N ILE A 98 -7.07 -3.46 -6.70
CA ILE A 98 -6.40 -4.22 -5.65
C ILE A 98 -6.61 -3.47 -4.35
N ARG A 99 -6.99 -4.17 -3.28
CA ARG A 99 -7.18 -3.55 -1.97
C ARG A 99 -6.25 -4.17 -0.95
N ILE A 100 -5.56 -3.32 -0.20
CA ILE A 100 -4.74 -3.69 0.95
C ILE A 100 -5.37 -3.09 2.19
N ILE A 101 -5.72 -3.93 3.16
CA ILE A 101 -6.51 -3.55 4.32
C ILE A 101 -5.64 -3.65 5.57
N GLY A 102 -5.63 -2.60 6.37
CA GLY A 102 -4.86 -2.58 7.61
C GLY A 102 -5.05 -1.31 8.43
N GLU A 103 -4.31 -1.18 9.52
CA GLU A 103 -4.34 0.05 10.32
C GLU A 103 -3.53 1.14 9.62
N ILE A 104 -4.06 2.35 9.61
CA ILE A 104 -3.41 3.49 8.98
C ILE A 104 -2.37 4.09 9.93
N HIS A 105 -1.22 4.47 9.40
CA HIS A 105 -0.22 5.23 10.15
C HIS A 105 -0.78 6.64 10.47
N GLU A 106 -0.32 7.27 11.55
CA GLU A 106 -0.79 8.59 11.99
C GLU A 106 -0.68 9.69 10.92
N SER A 107 0.24 9.52 9.96
CA SER A 107 0.39 10.42 8.82
C SER A 107 -0.74 10.33 7.78
N GLY A 108 -1.56 9.28 7.81
CA GLY A 108 -2.66 9.05 6.85
C GLY A 108 -2.22 8.57 5.46
N GLU A 109 -0.92 8.41 5.22
CA GLU A 109 -0.36 8.17 3.87
C GLU A 109 0.32 6.80 3.73
N ALA A 110 0.42 6.05 4.83
CA ALA A 110 1.02 4.72 4.92
C ALA A 110 0.13 3.81 5.78
N LEU A 111 0.29 2.49 5.61
CA LEU A 111 -0.27 1.52 6.56
C LEU A 111 0.77 1.25 7.66
N ALA A 112 0.31 1.20 8.91
CA ALA A 112 1.10 0.76 10.05
C ALA A 112 1.14 -0.77 10.15
N THR A 113 0.05 -1.43 9.77
CA THR A 113 -0.07 -2.90 9.74
C THR A 113 -0.86 -3.34 8.52
N VAL A 114 -0.74 -4.62 8.12
CA VAL A 114 -1.59 -5.22 7.07
C VAL A 114 -2.29 -6.44 7.64
N VAL A 115 -3.62 -6.43 7.56
CA VAL A 115 -4.47 -7.50 8.08
C VAL A 115 -4.98 -8.37 6.94
N GLU A 116 -5.34 -7.78 5.81
CA GLU A 116 -5.95 -8.51 4.70
C GLU A 116 -5.52 -7.95 3.34
N THR A 117 -5.43 -8.82 2.35
CA THR A 117 -5.07 -8.46 0.97
C THR A 117 -6.07 -9.06 -0.03
N VAL A 118 -6.65 -8.19 -0.86
CA VAL A 118 -7.61 -8.56 -1.89
C VAL A 118 -7.04 -8.28 -3.26
N LEU A 119 -6.50 -9.33 -3.90
CA LEU A 119 -5.91 -9.30 -5.23
C LEU A 119 -6.37 -10.52 -6.02
N PHE A 120 -6.83 -10.30 -7.25
CA PHE A 120 -7.31 -11.37 -8.15
C PHE A 120 -6.46 -11.51 -9.43
N CYS A 121 -5.58 -10.54 -9.70
CA CYS A 121 -4.74 -10.48 -10.88
C CYS A 121 -3.47 -9.68 -10.57
N LYS A 122 -2.47 -9.78 -11.44
CA LYS A 122 -1.21 -9.03 -11.38
C LYS A 122 -1.20 -7.93 -12.44
N CYS A 123 -0.64 -6.77 -12.13
CA CYS A 123 -0.34 -5.73 -13.11
C CYS A 123 1.10 -5.90 -13.61
N GLU A 124 1.31 -6.01 -14.93
CA GLU A 124 2.66 -6.17 -15.49
C GLU A 124 3.48 -4.87 -15.44
N ARG A 125 2.80 -3.71 -15.50
CA ARG A 125 3.43 -2.39 -15.60
C ARG A 125 3.54 -1.67 -14.24
N GLY A 126 3.19 -2.38 -13.16
CA GLY A 126 3.14 -1.81 -11.81
C GLY A 126 1.76 -1.26 -11.43
N TYR A 127 1.72 -0.61 -10.27
CA TYR A 127 0.52 -0.21 -9.57
C TYR A 127 0.57 1.29 -9.23
N ARG A 128 -0.60 1.90 -9.10
CA ARG A 128 -0.78 3.26 -8.61
C ARG A 128 -1.88 3.28 -7.58
N ARG A 129 -1.60 3.83 -6.39
CA ARG A 129 -2.62 4.10 -5.38
C ARG A 129 -3.57 5.17 -5.92
N ILE A 130 -4.86 4.87 -5.96
CA ILE A 130 -5.89 5.77 -6.49
C ILE A 130 -6.78 6.34 -5.39
N HIS A 131 -6.94 5.63 -4.29
CA HIS A 131 -7.85 6.01 -3.22
C HIS A 131 -7.49 5.32 -1.90
N VAL A 132 -7.88 5.91 -0.79
CA VAL A 132 -7.87 5.32 0.54
C VAL A 132 -9.27 5.48 1.12
N GLU A 133 -9.91 4.38 1.49
CA GLU A 133 -11.27 4.38 2.06
C GLU A 133 -11.27 3.78 3.46
N ALA A 134 -12.19 4.25 4.30
CA ALA A 134 -12.42 3.63 5.61
C ALA A 134 -13.00 2.21 5.42
N TRP A 135 -12.53 1.29 6.24
CA TRP A 135 -13.00 -0.10 6.30
C TRP A 135 -13.59 -0.40 7.69
N PHE A 136 -14.06 -1.62 7.91
CA PHE A 136 -14.62 -2.03 9.20
C PHE A 136 -13.56 -2.03 10.31
N ASN A 137 -14.00 -1.83 11.56
CA ASN A 137 -13.17 -1.92 12.76
C ASN A 137 -11.97 -0.96 12.80
N HIS A 138 -12.13 0.28 12.31
CA HIS A 138 -11.07 1.30 12.26
C HIS A 138 -9.89 0.96 11.32
N LEU A 139 -10.08 -0.01 10.42
CA LEU A 139 -9.14 -0.31 9.37
C LEU A 139 -9.36 0.61 8.18
N TYR A 140 -8.38 0.68 7.29
CA TYR A 140 -8.42 1.42 6.04
C TYR A 140 -8.04 0.51 4.88
N ALA A 141 -8.67 0.73 3.73
CA ALA A 141 -8.38 0.03 2.50
C ALA A 141 -7.63 0.96 1.54
N PHE A 142 -6.39 0.61 1.23
CA PHE A 142 -5.58 1.28 0.21
C PHE A 142 -5.89 0.63 -1.13
N ILE A 143 -6.43 1.41 -2.06
CA ILE A 143 -6.89 0.93 -3.36
C ILE A 143 -5.86 1.26 -4.43
N TYR A 144 -5.44 0.23 -5.15
CA TYR A 144 -4.48 0.31 -6.25
C TYR A 144 -5.11 -0.08 -7.58
N GLN A 145 -4.60 0.52 -8.65
CA GLN A 145 -4.95 0.22 -10.04
C GLN A 145 -3.67 0.00 -10.86
N CYS A 146 -3.75 -0.78 -11.94
CA CYS A 146 -2.64 -0.94 -12.88
C CYS A 146 -2.30 0.35 -13.65
N LEU A 147 -1.02 0.49 -14.01
CA LEU A 147 -0.47 1.54 -14.88
C LEU A 147 -0.61 1.27 -16.39
#